data_AF-A0A538L7N5-F1
#
_entry.id   AF-A0A538L7N5-F1
#
_cell.length_a   1.000
_cell.length_b   1.000
_cell.length_c   1.000
_cell.angle_alpha   90.00
_cell.angle_beta   90.00
_cell.angle_gamma   90.00
#
_symmetry.space_group_name_H-M   'P 1'
#
loop_
_entity.id
_entity.type
_entity.pdbx_description
1 polymer ?
#
loop_
_entity_poly.entity_id
_entity_poly.type
_entity_poly.pdbx_seq_one_letter_code
_entity_poly.pdbx_strand_id
1 'polypeptide(L)'
;MAGADRERPGGVVDSPAVSAVPVEHVDELQAYAAEVAACTRCRLAQGRTQVVFGAGNPRAELMFVGEAPGFHEDKQGLPFVGQAGKLLEKLLAGIGLSRQDVYIVNTLKCRPPGNRD
;
A
#
# COMPACT_ATOMS: atom_id res chain seq x y z
N MET A 1 37.53 -17.56 -34.69
CA MET A 1 36.70 -18.47 -33.87
C MET A 1 35.89 -17.61 -32.92
N ALA A 2 34.60 -17.92 -32.83
CA ALA A 2 33.52 -17.08 -32.33
C ALA A 2 33.53 -16.84 -30.81
N GLY A 3 33.06 -15.66 -30.41
CA GLY A 3 32.64 -15.34 -29.04
C GLY A 3 31.59 -14.24 -29.14
N ALA A 4 30.33 -14.64 -29.27
CA ALA A 4 29.20 -13.77 -29.57
C ALA A 4 28.90 -12.77 -28.46
N ASP A 5 28.71 -11.51 -28.85
CA ASP A 5 27.95 -10.51 -28.09
C ASP A 5 26.56 -11.09 -27.79
N ARG A 6 26.30 -11.38 -26.51
CA ARG A 6 24.95 -11.70 -26.05
C ARG A 6 24.21 -10.40 -25.76
N GLU A 7 23.61 -9.85 -26.81
CA GLU A 7 22.42 -9.02 -26.66
C GLU A 7 21.38 -9.76 -25.81
N ARG A 8 20.92 -9.13 -24.71
CA ARG A 8 19.71 -9.56 -24.00
C ARG A 8 18.54 -8.74 -24.51
N PRO A 9 17.59 -9.32 -25.26
CA PRO A 9 16.36 -8.65 -25.62
C PRO A 9 15.40 -8.75 -24.42
N GLY A 10 15.48 -7.79 -23.50
CA GLY A 10 14.48 -7.59 -22.46
C GLY A 10 13.57 -6.44 -22.91
N GLY A 11 12.55 -6.76 -23.71
CA GLY A 11 11.54 -5.78 -24.12
C GLY A 11 10.87 -5.19 -22.89
N VAL A 12 10.88 -3.86 -22.79
CA VAL A 12 10.02 -3.12 -21.89
C VAL A 12 8.60 -3.44 -22.37
N VAL A 13 7.84 -4.18 -21.58
CA VAL A 13 6.42 -4.38 -21.85
C VAL A 13 5.75 -3.02 -21.69
N ASP A 14 5.33 -2.46 -22.82
CA ASP A 14 4.57 -1.21 -22.88
C ASP A 14 3.19 -1.50 -22.28
N SER A 15 3.04 -1.25 -20.98
CA SER A 15 1.75 -1.37 -20.31
C SER A 15 0.83 -0.29 -20.86
N PRO A 16 -0.39 -0.63 -21.32
CA PRO A 16 -1.30 0.36 -21.86
C PRO A 16 -1.56 1.42 -20.79
N ALA A 17 -1.39 2.69 -21.17
CA ALA A 17 -1.65 3.83 -20.31
C ALA A 17 -3.08 3.71 -19.76
N VAL A 18 -3.19 3.41 -18.47
CA VAL A 18 -4.45 3.50 -17.74
C VAL A 18 -4.90 4.95 -17.82
N SER A 19 -5.96 5.21 -18.57
CA SER A 19 -6.56 6.54 -18.66
C SER A 19 -6.98 6.96 -17.26
N ALA A 20 -6.32 8.00 -16.73
CA ALA A 20 -6.58 8.53 -15.41
C ALA A 20 -8.00 9.11 -15.37
N VAL A 21 -8.92 8.43 -14.68
CA VAL A 21 -10.22 8.97 -14.33
C VAL A 21 -10.00 10.03 -13.24
N PRO A 22 -10.56 11.25 -13.37
CA PRO A 22 -10.40 12.29 -12.35
C PRO A 22 -10.88 11.80 -10.97
N VAL A 23 -10.00 11.90 -9.97
CA VAL A 23 -10.32 11.52 -8.59
C VAL A 23 -10.99 12.71 -7.90
N GLU A 24 -12.32 12.75 -7.95
CA GLU A 24 -13.13 13.88 -7.45
C GLU A 24 -13.44 13.81 -5.94
N HIS A 25 -13.25 12.65 -5.29
CA HIS A 25 -13.84 12.34 -3.98
C HIS A 25 -12.82 12.22 -2.83
N VAL A 26 -11.76 13.04 -2.81
CA VAL A 26 -10.70 12.95 -1.76
C VAL A 26 -11.24 13.29 -0.37
N ASP A 27 -12.12 14.28 -0.25
CA ASP A 27 -12.71 14.67 1.04
C ASP A 27 -13.64 13.58 1.60
N GLU A 28 -14.35 12.87 0.70
CA GLU A 28 -15.16 11.70 1.08
C GLU A 28 -14.30 10.56 1.62
N LEU A 29 -13.12 10.34 1.04
CA LEU A 29 -12.18 9.33 1.53
C LEU A 29 -11.69 9.66 2.95
N GLN A 30 -11.44 10.95 3.25
CA GLN A 30 -11.06 11.39 4.59
C GLN A 30 -12.22 11.24 5.58
N ALA A 31 -13.44 11.61 5.19
CA ALA A 31 -14.63 11.40 6.01
C ALA A 31 -14.84 9.91 6.31
N TYR A 32 -14.66 9.04 5.31
CA TYR A 32 -14.76 7.61 5.48
C TYR A 32 -13.64 7.05 6.38
N ALA A 33 -12.43 7.60 6.31
CA ALA A 33 -11.34 7.23 7.24
C ALA A 33 -11.72 7.53 8.70
N ALA A 34 -12.35 8.68 8.95
CA ALA A 34 -12.81 9.07 10.28
C ALA A 34 -13.92 8.14 10.80
N GLU A 35 -14.87 7.76 9.94
CA GLU A 35 -15.91 6.78 10.28
C GLU A 35 -15.30 5.41 10.62
N VAL A 36 -14.40 4.91 9.76
CA VAL A 36 -13.79 3.59 9.91
C VAL A 36 -12.90 3.50 11.14
N ALA A 37 -12.34 4.60 11.64
CA ALA A 37 -11.54 4.62 12.87
C ALA A 37 -12.29 4.04 14.09
N ALA A 38 -13.61 4.21 14.13
CA ALA A 38 -14.48 3.68 15.19
C ALA A 38 -15.10 2.30 14.87
N CYS A 39 -14.75 1.68 13.73
CA CYS A 39 -15.41 0.46 13.25
C CYS A 39 -15.32 -0.69 14.27
N THR A 40 -16.45 -1.31 14.61
CA THR A 40 -16.55 -2.48 15.52
C THR A 40 -17.23 -3.68 14.85
N ARG A 41 -17.34 -3.68 13.52
CA ARG A 41 -18.12 -4.67 12.74
C ARG A 41 -17.56 -6.09 12.76
N CYS A 42 -16.37 -6.32 13.31
CA CYS A 42 -15.78 -7.65 13.45
C CYS A 42 -14.92 -7.78 14.71
N ARG A 43 -14.59 -9.03 15.07
CA ARG A 43 -13.81 -9.36 16.27
C ARG A 43 -12.41 -8.73 16.33
N LEU A 44 -11.84 -8.33 15.19
CA LEU A 44 -10.51 -7.71 15.15
C LEU A 44 -10.48 -6.35 15.86
N ALA A 45 -11.62 -5.70 16.02
CA ALA A 45 -11.73 -4.44 16.77
C ALA A 45 -11.31 -4.57 18.23
N GLN A 46 -11.43 -5.77 18.81
CA GLN A 46 -11.12 -6.03 20.21
C GLN A 46 -9.61 -6.14 20.47
N GLY A 47 -8.83 -6.48 19.44
CA GLY A 47 -7.39 -6.78 19.57
C GLY A 47 -6.45 -5.72 18.98
N ARG A 48 -6.97 -4.77 18.20
CA ARG A 48 -6.17 -3.68 17.63
C ARG A 48 -5.86 -2.60 18.67
N THR A 49 -4.74 -1.92 18.51
CA THR A 49 -4.51 -0.61 19.16
C THR A 49 -5.32 0.47 18.45
N GLN A 50 -5.27 0.48 17.11
CA GLN A 50 -6.03 1.43 16.29
C GLN A 50 -6.27 0.87 14.89
N VAL A 51 -7.13 1.54 14.13
CA VAL A 51 -7.35 1.22 12.72
C VAL A 51 -6.17 1.73 11.89
N VAL A 52 -5.73 0.93 10.93
CA VAL A 52 -4.76 1.34 9.91
C VAL A 52 -5.51 1.46 8.59
N PHE A 53 -5.92 2.69 8.26
CA PHE A 53 -6.81 2.95 7.13
C PHE A 53 -6.08 2.87 5.78
N GLY A 54 -5.15 3.80 5.57
CA GLY A 54 -4.39 4.01 4.36
C GLY A 54 -3.48 5.23 4.49
N ALA A 55 -2.45 5.34 3.67
CA ALA A 55 -1.53 6.48 3.67
C ALA A 55 -0.93 6.72 2.28
N GLY A 56 -0.45 7.94 2.03
CA GLY A 56 0.11 8.37 0.76
C GLY A 56 -0.82 9.33 0.01
N ASN A 57 -0.62 9.48 -1.30
CA ASN A 57 -1.40 10.40 -2.11
C ASN A 57 -2.77 9.79 -2.46
N PRO A 58 -3.90 10.37 -1.99
CA PRO A 58 -5.24 9.86 -2.30
C PRO A 58 -5.62 10.01 -3.78
N ARG A 59 -4.85 10.77 -4.56
CA ARG A 59 -4.97 10.92 -6.02
C ARG A 59 -3.91 10.13 -6.79
N ALA A 60 -3.17 9.23 -6.14
CA ALA A 60 -2.16 8.43 -6.82
C ALA A 60 -2.79 7.49 -7.87
N GLU A 61 -2.12 7.34 -9.01
CA GLU A 61 -2.51 6.37 -10.04
C GLU A 61 -2.14 4.94 -9.64
N LEU A 62 -1.15 4.78 -8.76
CA LEU A 62 -0.68 3.50 -8.26
C LEU A 62 -1.06 3.29 -6.79
N MET A 63 -1.76 2.18 -6.53
CA MET A 63 -2.17 1.79 -5.19
C MET A 63 -1.60 0.41 -4.83
N PHE A 64 -1.01 0.31 -3.63
CA PHE A 64 -0.54 -0.94 -3.05
C PHE A 64 -1.54 -1.43 -2.02
N VAL A 65 -1.95 -2.69 -2.15
CA VAL A 65 -2.90 -3.35 -1.25
C VAL A 65 -2.21 -4.55 -0.60
N GLY A 66 -1.91 -4.44 0.68
CA GLY A 66 -1.47 -5.57 1.50
C GLY A 66 -2.63 -6.34 2.12
N GLU A 67 -2.29 -7.36 2.91
CA GLU A 67 -3.28 -8.20 3.57
C GLU A 67 -3.84 -7.55 4.84
N ALA A 68 -2.97 -7.32 5.82
CA ALA A 68 -3.36 -6.84 7.14
C ALA A 68 -2.26 -6.01 7.82
N PRO A 69 -2.60 -5.17 8.83
CA PRO A 69 -1.62 -4.43 9.59
C PRO A 69 -0.82 -5.36 10.52
N GLY A 70 0.50 -5.20 10.54
CA GLY A 70 1.38 -5.83 11.52
C GLY A 70 1.43 -5.08 12.84
N PHE A 71 2.33 -5.50 13.74
CA PHE A 71 2.48 -4.92 15.07
C PHE A 71 2.87 -3.43 15.03
N HIS A 72 3.83 -3.06 14.20
CA HIS A 72 4.29 -1.67 14.11
C HIS A 72 3.25 -0.78 13.44
N GLU A 73 2.55 -1.30 12.44
CA GLU A 73 1.46 -0.64 11.74
C GLU A 73 0.31 -0.34 12.71
N ASP A 74 -0.13 -1.33 13.50
CA ASP A 74 -1.16 -1.16 14.53
C ASP A 74 -0.77 -0.13 15.59
N LYS A 75 0.51 -0.10 15.98
CA LYS A 75 1.00 0.89 16.95
C LYS A 75 1.08 2.31 16.40
N GLN A 76 1.35 2.48 15.11
CA GLN A 76 1.57 3.79 14.49
C GLN A 76 0.35 4.32 13.72
N GLY A 77 -0.63 3.47 13.41
CA GLY A 77 -1.77 3.84 12.56
C GLY A 77 -1.43 3.94 11.07
N LEU A 78 -0.22 3.53 10.68
CA LEU A 78 0.31 3.71 9.33
C LEU A 78 0.63 2.36 8.67
N PRO A 79 0.25 2.15 7.39
CA PRO A 79 0.48 0.90 6.70
C PRO A 79 1.95 0.75 6.28
N PHE A 80 2.46 -0.48 6.28
CA PHE A 80 3.80 -0.82 5.80
C PHE A 80 4.91 0.05 6.43
N VAL A 81 5.03 0.04 7.77
CA VAL A 81 6.11 0.74 8.52
C VAL A 81 7.13 -0.22 9.13
N GLY A 82 6.85 -1.53 9.11
CA GLY A 82 7.79 -2.59 9.47
C GLY A 82 8.83 -2.92 8.37
N GLN A 83 9.42 -4.12 8.45
CA GLN A 83 10.46 -4.56 7.51
C GLN A 83 9.96 -4.65 6.06
N ALA A 84 8.74 -5.16 5.86
CA ALA A 84 8.11 -5.18 4.53
C ALA A 84 7.93 -3.75 3.96
N GLY A 85 7.66 -2.77 4.82
CA GLY A 85 7.58 -1.36 4.43
C GLY A 85 8.91 -0.78 3.96
N LYS A 86 10.00 -1.12 4.63
CA LYS A 86 11.36 -0.73 4.21
C LYS A 86 11.75 -1.37 2.88
N LEU A 87 11.31 -2.61 2.63
CA LEU A 87 11.50 -3.26 1.34
C LEU A 87 10.68 -2.56 0.25
N LEU A 88 9.41 -2.26 0.52
CA LEU A 88 8.55 -1.53 -0.42
C LEU A 88 9.16 -0.18 -0.79
N GLU A 89 9.68 0.58 0.18
CA GLU A 89 10.34 1.87 -0.08
C GLU A 89 11.55 1.74 -1.02
N LYS A 90 12.37 0.69 -0.86
CA LYS A 90 13.49 0.40 -1.78
C LYS A 90 13.00 0.05 -3.18
N LEU A 91 11.92 -0.71 -3.29
CA LEU A 91 11.34 -1.10 -4.59
C LEU A 91 10.74 0.10 -5.31
N LEU A 92 10.02 0.97 -4.59
CA LEU A 92 9.51 2.25 -5.12
C LEU A 92 10.66 3.13 -5.62
N ALA A 93 11.72 3.30 -4.82
CA ALA A 93 12.87 4.06 -5.23
C ALA A 93 13.55 3.48 -6.50
N GLY A 94 13.55 2.16 -6.64
CA GLY A 94 14.06 1.47 -7.83
C GLY A 94 13.30 1.78 -9.13
N ILE A 95 12.07 2.25 -9.03
CA ILE A 95 11.24 2.70 -10.17
C ILE A 95 11.02 4.23 -10.18
N GLY A 96 11.80 4.98 -9.39
CA GLY A 96 11.73 6.44 -9.34
C GLY A 96 10.50 7.01 -8.62
N LEU A 97 9.82 6.21 -7.80
CA LEU A 97 8.67 6.63 -6.99
C LEU A 97 9.03 6.68 -5.50
N SER A 98 8.24 7.44 -4.74
CA SER A 98 8.28 7.51 -3.29
C SER A 98 6.93 7.11 -2.69
N ARG A 99 6.87 7.00 -1.36
CA ARG A 99 5.60 6.74 -0.65
C ARG A 99 4.56 7.84 -0.82
N GLN A 100 4.98 9.06 -1.16
CA GLN A 100 4.09 10.19 -1.40
C GLN A 100 3.47 10.12 -2.81
N ASP A 101 4.03 9.33 -3.73
CA ASP A 101 3.55 9.22 -5.11
C ASP A 101 2.49 8.12 -5.29
N VAL A 102 2.28 7.31 -4.24
CA VAL A 102 1.42 6.12 -4.26
C VAL A 102 0.41 6.18 -3.12
N TYR A 103 -0.65 5.38 -3.19
CA TYR A 103 -1.54 5.15 -2.07
C TYR A 103 -1.36 3.73 -1.52
N ILE A 104 -1.24 3.57 -0.22
CA ILE A 104 -0.92 2.29 0.41
C ILE A 104 -2.02 1.95 1.41
N VAL A 105 -2.58 0.75 1.31
CA VAL A 105 -3.59 0.23 2.24
C VAL A 105 -3.36 -1.25 2.53
N ASN A 106 -4.16 -1.78 3.46
CA ASN A 106 -4.39 -3.21 3.62
C ASN A 106 -5.87 -3.55 3.37
N THR A 107 -6.13 -4.81 2.99
CA THR A 107 -7.48 -5.38 2.89
C THR A 107 -8.18 -5.36 4.25
N LEU A 108 -7.51 -5.88 5.28
CA LEU A 108 -7.92 -5.73 6.66
C LEU A 108 -7.41 -4.40 7.22
N LYS A 109 -8.24 -3.69 7.98
CA LYS A 109 -7.86 -2.41 8.62
C LYS A 109 -7.43 -2.56 10.08
N CYS A 110 -7.46 -3.78 10.61
CA CYS A 110 -7.17 -4.10 12.00
C CYS A 110 -6.20 -5.27 12.04
N ARG A 111 -5.23 -5.25 12.97
CA ARG A 111 -4.26 -6.32 13.13
C ARG A 111 -4.92 -7.63 13.61
N PRO A 112 -4.71 -8.77 12.92
CA PRO A 112 -5.09 -10.09 13.42
C PRO A 112 -4.31 -10.51 14.67
N PRO A 113 -4.94 -11.22 15.63
CA PRO A 113 -4.26 -11.72 16.82
C PRO A 113 -3.17 -12.73 16.45
N GLY A 114 -2.01 -12.64 17.10
CA GLY A 114 -0.88 -13.52 16.83
C GLY A 114 -0.24 -13.35 15.45
N ASN A 115 -0.64 -12.31 14.68
CA ASN A 115 -0.15 -12.07 13.33
C ASN A 115 -0.31 -13.29 12.40
N ARG A 116 -1.40 -14.05 12.61
CA ARG A 116 -1.74 -15.22 11.80
C ARG A 116 -2.51 -14.73 10.57
N ASP A 117 -2.07 -15.17 9.40
CA ASP A 117 -2.74 -15.04 8.11
C ASP A 117 -4.12 -15.74 8.13
#